data_AF-A0A5M9HDP2-F1
#
_entry.id   AF-A0A5M9HDP2-F1
#
_cell.length_a   1.000
_cell.length_b   1.000
_cell.length_c   1.000
_cell.angle_alpha   90.00
_cell.angle_beta   90.00
_cell.angle_gamma   90.00
#
_symmetry.space_group_name_H-M   'P 1'
#
loop_
_entity.id
_entity.type
_entity.pdbx_description
1 polymer ?
#
loop_
_entity_poly.entity_id
_entity_poly.type
_entity_poly.pdbx_seq_one_letter_code
_entity_poly.pdbx_strand_id
1 'polypeptide(L)' 'MLSKRELTALKKQLPEGGYQKISERLGNVSAESVKKAFNDPKRYKRDIFFVALEIIQEEKEADEALKNKAKEVLA' A
#
# COMPACT_ATOMS: atom_id res chain seq x y z
N MET A 1 9.28 12.57 8.47
CA MET A 1 7.93 12.93 7.98
C MET A 1 8.02 13.02 6.46
N LEU A 2 7.14 12.34 5.73
CA LEU A 2 7.23 12.29 4.26
C LEU A 2 6.70 13.57 3.64
N SER A 3 7.29 13.96 2.52
CA SER A 3 6.80 15.04 1.69
C SER A 3 5.48 14.66 0.99
N LYS A 4 4.71 15.67 0.57
CA LYS A 4 3.48 15.47 -0.22
C LYS A 4 3.77 14.66 -1.51
N ARG A 5 4.96 14.85 -2.10
CA ARG A 5 5.40 14.12 -3.30
C ARG A 5 5.58 12.63 -3.01
N GLU A 6 6.25 12.29 -1.91
CA GLU A 6 6.45 10.89 -1.49
C GLU A 6 5.13 10.20 -1.14
N LEU A 7 4.23 10.87 -0.41
CA LEU A 7 2.90 10.33 -0.12
C LEU A 7 2.09 10.10 -1.39
N THR A 8 2.20 11.00 -2.37
CA THR A 8 1.55 10.84 -3.68
C THR A 8 2.14 9.66 -4.46
N ALA A 9 3.46 9.48 -4.42
CA ALA A 9 4.12 8.35 -5.07
C ALA A 9 3.72 7.02 -4.43
N LEU A 10 3.64 6.96 -3.10
CA LEU A 10 3.19 5.77 -2.38
C LEU A 10 1.73 5.45 -2.70
N LYS A 11 0.87 6.47 -2.70
CA LYS A 11 -0.54 6.35 -3.09
C LYS A 11 -0.73 5.73 -4.48
N LYS A 12 0.12 6.06 -5.44
CA LYS A 12 0.07 5.51 -6.81
C LYS A 12 0.49 4.04 -6.89
N GLN A 13 1.29 3.58 -5.94
CA GLN A 13 1.76 2.19 -5.89
C GLN A 13 0.80 1.28 -5.12
N LEU A 14 -0.14 1.84 -4.36
CA LEU A 14 -1.10 1.03 -3.62
C LEU A 14 -1.99 0.23 -4.59
N PRO A 15 -2.26 -1.04 -4.28
CA PRO A 15 -3.18 -1.86 -5.05
C PRO A 15 -4.61 -1.34 -4.92
N GLU A 16 -5.50 -1.86 -5.75
CA GLU A 16 -6.93 -1.60 -5.61
C GLU A 16 -7.42 -2.01 -4.20
N GLY A 17 -8.24 -1.16 -3.58
CA GLY A 17 -8.64 -1.35 -2.19
C GLY A 17 -7.52 -1.14 -1.14
N GLY A 18 -6.33 -0.66 -1.53
CA GLY A 18 -5.19 -0.53 -0.62
C GLY A 18 -5.47 0.24 0.68
N TYR A 19 -6.33 1.26 0.65
CA TYR A 19 -6.73 1.98 1.89
C TYR A 19 -7.55 1.12 2.86
N GLN A 20 -8.39 0.20 2.34
CA GLN A 20 -9.14 -0.74 3.15
C GLN A 20 -8.20 -1.80 3.74
N LYS A 21 -7.31 -2.38 2.91
CA LYS A 21 -6.29 -3.34 3.38
C LYS A 21 -5.44 -2.76 4.52
N ILE A 22 -5.00 -1.51 4.41
CA ILE A 22 -4.26 -0.82 5.48
C ILE A 22 -5.12 -0.63 6.74
N SER A 23 -6.38 -0.22 6.57
CA SER A 23 -7.33 -0.02 7.65
C SER A 23 -7.58 -1.32 8.44
N GLU A 24 -7.79 -2.43 7.72
CA GLU A 24 -8.02 -3.75 8.30
C GLU A 24 -6.79 -4.25 9.06
N ARG A 25 -5.59 -4.09 8.49
CA ARG A 25 -4.34 -4.53 9.11
C ARG A 25 -3.99 -3.73 10.37
N LEU A 26 -4.38 -2.45 10.41
CA LEU A 26 -4.20 -1.61 11.59
C LEU A 26 -5.30 -1.79 12.65
N GLY A 27 -6.49 -2.26 12.28
CA GLY A 27 -7.65 -2.53 13.16
C GLY A 27 -8.27 -1.31 13.86
N ASN A 28 -7.50 -0.23 14.04
CA ASN A 28 -7.81 0.91 14.89
C ASN A 28 -7.95 2.21 14.09
N VAL A 29 -7.78 2.14 12.77
CA VAL A 29 -7.77 3.29 11.86
C VAL A 29 -8.70 2.98 10.72
N SER A 30 -9.65 3.89 10.43
CA SER A 30 -10.58 3.74 9.31
C SER A 30 -9.91 4.02 7.96
N ALA A 31 -10.40 3.40 6.89
CA ALA A 31 -9.90 3.63 5.52
C ALA A 31 -9.97 5.11 5.11
N GLU A 32 -10.95 5.87 5.61
CA GLU A 32 -11.02 7.32 5.39
C GLU A 32 -9.89 8.08 6.11
N SER A 33 -9.54 7.65 7.33
CA SER A 33 -8.40 8.21 8.07
C SER A 33 -7.08 7.90 7.37
N VAL A 34 -6.94 6.69 6.82
CA VAL A 34 -5.81 6.32 5.96
C VAL A 34 -5.75 7.26 4.76
N LYS A 35 -6.84 7.41 4.00
CA LYS A 35 -6.91 8.32 2.86
C LYS A 35 -6.52 9.76 3.22
N LYS A 36 -6.96 10.26 4.38
CA LYS A 36 -6.58 11.59 4.90
C LYS A 36 -5.07 11.68 5.19
N ALA A 37 -4.45 10.65 5.76
CA ALA A 37 -3.01 10.60 6.01
C ALA A 37 -2.17 10.63 4.73
N PHE A 38 -2.68 10.08 3.62
CA PHE A 38 -2.01 10.12 2.32
C PHE A 38 -2.16 11.46 1.58
N ASN A 39 -3.24 12.21 1.83
CA ASN A 39 -3.48 13.49 1.15
C ASN A 39 -2.92 14.69 1.92
N ASP A 40 -2.72 14.55 3.24
CA ASP A 40 -2.23 15.60 4.12
C ASP A 40 -0.97 15.14 4.88
N PRO A 41 0.22 15.70 4.58
CA PRO A 41 1.44 15.32 5.27
C PRO A 41 1.38 15.63 6.77
N LYS A 42 0.61 16.63 7.23
CA LYS A 42 0.43 16.92 8.67
C LYS A 42 -0.31 15.81 9.41
N ARG A 43 -1.07 14.98 8.70
CA ARG A 43 -1.76 13.79 9.23
C ARG A 43 -0.95 12.51 9.06
N TYR A 44 0.33 12.63 8.69
CA TYR A 44 1.24 11.50 8.55
C TYR A 44 1.24 10.66 9.84
N LYS A 45 0.99 9.37 9.69
CA LYS A 45 1.19 8.36 10.73
C LYS A 45 2.18 7.35 10.21
N ARG A 46 3.21 7.09 11.01
CA ARG A 46 4.27 6.14 10.68
C ARG A 46 3.70 4.76 10.38
N ASP A 47 2.80 4.27 11.21
CA ASP A 47 2.23 2.93 11.11
C ASP A 47 1.45 2.71 9.80
N ILE A 48 0.66 3.72 9.38
CA ILE A 48 -0.06 3.71 8.10
C ILE A 48 0.92 3.55 6.93
N PHE A 49 2.08 4.19 7.00
CA PHE A 49 3.08 4.14 5.95
C PHE A 49 3.80 2.78 5.89
N PHE A 50 4.19 2.23 7.04
CA PHE A 50 4.82 0.90 7.08
C PHE A 50 3.89 -0.18 6.55
N VAL A 51 2.64 -0.19 7.02
CA VAL A 51 1.63 -1.14 6.53
C VAL A 51 1.36 -0.96 5.03
N ALA A 52 1.36 0.28 4.53
CA ALA A 52 1.23 0.53 3.10
C ALA A 52 2.40 -0.04 2.29
N LEU A 53 3.63 0.08 2.79
CA LEU A 53 4.81 -0.52 2.15
C LEU A 53 4.73 -2.04 2.13
N GLU A 54 4.33 -2.67 3.24
CA GLU A 54 4.15 -4.12 3.32
C GLU A 54 3.13 -4.60 2.27
N ILE A 55 1.98 -3.94 2.17
CA ILE A 55 0.93 -4.31 1.19
C ILE A 55 1.43 -4.15 -0.25
N ILE A 56 2.18 -3.07 -0.55
CA ILE A 56 2.76 -2.87 -1.88
C ILE A 56 3.77 -3.96 -2.21
N GLN A 57 4.58 -4.37 -1.22
CA GLN A 57 5.57 -5.41 -1.39
C GLN A 57 4.91 -6.78 -1.60
N GLU A 58 3.92 -7.13 -0.78
CA GLU A 58 3.15 -8.39 -0.90
C GLU A 58 2.52 -8.54 -2.30
N GLU A 59 1.95 -7.47 -2.86
CA GLU A 59 1.35 -7.50 -4.20
C GLU A 59 2.40 -7.64 -5.31
N LYS A 60 3.57 -7.00 -5.16
CA LYS A 60 4.67 -7.16 -6.12
C LYS A 60 5.20 -8.59 -6.12
N GLU A 61 5.41 -9.16 -4.94
CA GLU A 61 5.84 -10.56 -4.80
C GLU A 61 4.80 -11.52 -5.37
N ALA A 62 3.51 -11.26 -5.16
CA ALA A 62 2.43 -12.05 -5.78
C ALA A 62 2.42 -11.96 -7.31
N ASP A 63 2.63 -10.77 -7.88
CA ASP A 63 2.71 -10.55 -9.33
C ASP A 63 3.94 -11.23 -9.95
N GLU A 64 5.10 -11.18 -9.28
CA GLU A 64 6.32 -11.89 -9.70
C GLU A 64 6.13 -13.41 -9.62
N ALA A 65 5.48 -13.91 -8.56
CA ALA A 65 5.16 -15.33 -8.42
C ALA A 65 4.20 -15.81 -9.52
N LEU A 66 3.20 -15.00 -9.88
CA LEU A 66 2.28 -15.28 -10.99
C LEU A 66 3.01 -15.32 -12.33
N LYS A 67 3.93 -14.39 -12.59
CA LYS A 67 4.74 -14.37 -13.82
C LYS A 67 5.66 -15.58 -13.93
N ASN A 68 6.27 -16.01 -12.83
CA ASN A 68 7.13 -17.20 -12.82
C ASN A 68 6.31 -18.47 -13.08
N LYS A 69 5.16 -18.64 -12.42
CA LYS A 69 4.25 -19.77 -12.69
C LYS A 69 3.72 -19.76 -14.12
N ALA A 70 3.38 -18.60 -14.67
CA ALA A 70 2.91 -18.48 -16.05
C ALA A 70 4.00 -18.90 -17.05
N LYS A 71 5.26 -18.56 -16.79
CA LYS A 71 6.40 -19.02 -17.62
C LYS A 71 6.61 -20.53 -17.53
N GLU A 72 6.46 -21.14 -16.35
CA GLU A 72 6.59 -22.60 -16.18
C GLU A 72 5.43 -23.37 -16.84
N VAL A 73 4.21 -22.82 -16.87
CA VAL A 73 3.06 -23.46 -17.52
C VAL A 73 3.08 -23.32 -19.05
N LEU A 74 3.75 -22.29 -19.57
CA LEU A 74 3.88 -22.02 -21.01
C LEU A 74 5.17 -22.57 -21.64
N ALA A 75 6.08 -23.15 -20.85
CA ALA A 75 7.32 -23.79 -21.30
C ALA A 75 7.14 -25.31 -21.45
#